data_AF-A0A3S3QXL0-F1
#
_entry.id   AF-A0A3S3QXL0-F1
#
_cell.length_a   1.000
_cell.length_b   1.000
_cell.length_c   1.000
_cell.angle_alpha   90.00
_cell.angle_beta   90.00
_cell.angle_gamma   90.00
#
_symmetry.space_group_name_H-M   'P 1'
#
loop_
_entity.id
_entity.type
_entity.pdbx_description
1 polymer ?
#
loop_
_entity_poly.entity_id
_entity_poly.type
_entity_poly.pdbx_seq_one_letter_code
_entity_poly.pdbx_strand_id
1 'polypeptide(L)'
;MLHCLSHQWKHKAGGGSRVMGISGQRATLIFSDLDGCLIDHDGYGYAASAQTLAELRTRVPIILNSSKTFAEVEQWQQELALDTPFIFENGSAIAFPLHWSPSLPASAYPYRNRLVISLAGPRELLLHRLSALANDYRFQGFYNMSVEEVVSHTGLDTESARRAKERLFTEPLLWQDGEEQLLDFSQALDADGLCVQRGGRFVHVMDRVDKAMAMRTLQIMLEQRDNTCYQTLALGDSGNDRRMLESADIACVVRKPSGEHLKLKRSQGVHYSTEIGSCGWNQLVRELMAQGLINGERNHG
;
A
#
# COMPACT_ATOMS: atom_id res chain seq x y z
N MET A 1 35.69 -5.57 -7.95
CA MET A 1 35.67 -4.26 -8.64
C MET A 1 34.20 -3.79 -8.66
N LEU A 2 33.69 -3.49 -7.47
CA LEU A 2 32.30 -3.14 -7.17
C LEU A 2 32.35 -1.73 -6.58
N HIS A 3 31.88 -0.74 -7.33
CA HIS A 3 31.75 0.61 -6.81
C HIS A 3 30.29 0.88 -6.47
N CYS A 4 30.06 0.94 -5.16
CA CYS A 4 28.87 1.42 -4.48
C CYS A 4 28.52 2.83 -4.98
N LEU A 5 27.35 3.00 -5.60
CA LEU A 5 26.80 4.31 -5.91
C LEU A 5 25.96 4.78 -4.73
N SER A 6 26.64 5.48 -3.81
CA SER A 6 26.03 6.32 -2.80
C SER A 6 25.25 7.46 -3.49
N HIS A 7 23.92 7.41 -3.43
CA HIS A 7 23.08 8.51 -3.89
C HIS A 7 23.25 9.73 -2.99
N GLN A 8 23.86 10.79 -3.53
CA GLN A 8 23.84 12.13 -2.96
C GLN A 8 22.46 12.77 -3.23
N TRP A 9 21.57 12.72 -2.24
CA TRP A 9 20.48 13.70 -2.14
C TRP A 9 21.02 14.94 -1.45
N LYS A 10 21.66 15.83 -2.23
CA LYS A 10 21.99 17.17 -1.75
C LYS A 10 20.72 18.02 -1.73
N HIS A 11 20.30 18.40 -0.53
CA HIS A 11 19.39 19.50 -0.28
C HIS A 11 19.79 20.72 -1.12
N LYS A 12 18.94 21.12 -2.06
CA LYS A 12 18.81 22.54 -2.42
C LYS A 12 17.62 23.08 -1.66
N ALA A 13 17.91 23.68 -0.51
CA ALA A 13 17.06 24.68 0.11
C ALA A 13 17.00 25.89 -0.84
N GLY A 14 16.00 25.90 -1.72
CA GLY A 14 15.63 27.07 -2.52
C GLY A 14 14.29 27.55 -2.01
N GLY A 15 14.29 28.71 -1.34
CA GLY A 15 13.07 29.44 -1.01
C GLY A 15 12.35 29.84 -2.30
N GLY A 16 11.41 29.00 -2.73
CA GLY A 16 10.49 29.28 -3.81
C GLY A 16 9.14 29.64 -3.19
N SER A 17 8.77 30.91 -3.30
CA SER A 17 7.46 31.44 -2.93
C SER A 17 6.36 30.52 -3.46
N ARG A 18 5.56 29.96 -2.56
CA ARG A 18 4.36 29.17 -2.87
C ARG A 18 3.37 30.15 -3.51
N VAL A 19 3.32 30.18 -4.84
CA VAL A 19 2.35 31.03 -5.55
C VAL A 19 0.96 30.59 -5.11
N MET A 20 0.30 31.46 -4.34
CA MET A 20 -1.12 31.37 -4.04
C MET A 20 -1.93 31.59 -5.32
N GLY A 21 -2.94 30.74 -5.53
CA GLY A 21 -4.05 31.09 -6.42
C GLY A 21 -4.66 29.90 -7.16
N ILE A 22 -5.40 29.03 -6.47
CA ILE A 22 -6.58 28.38 -7.08
C ILE A 22 -7.65 28.28 -5.97
N SER A 23 -8.61 29.20 -5.95
CA SER A 23 -9.82 29.14 -5.13
C SER A 23 -10.84 28.13 -5.69
N GLY A 24 -10.36 26.97 -6.13
CA GLY A 24 -11.15 25.92 -6.76
C GLY A 24 -10.81 24.58 -6.11
N GLN A 25 -11.83 23.73 -5.94
CA GLN A 25 -11.65 22.39 -5.40
C GLN A 25 -10.59 21.60 -6.19
N ARG A 26 -9.63 21.01 -5.47
CA ARG A 26 -8.58 20.12 -6.00
C ARG A 26 -9.23 18.79 -6.43
N ALA A 27 -8.79 18.22 -7.55
CA ALA A 27 -9.17 16.86 -7.94
C ALA A 27 -8.67 15.87 -6.87
N THR A 28 -9.40 14.77 -6.68
CA THR A 28 -9.13 13.79 -5.63
C THR A 28 -8.37 12.58 -6.18
N LEU A 29 -7.39 12.08 -5.42
CA LEU A 29 -6.81 10.75 -5.57
C LEU A 29 -7.27 9.89 -4.39
N ILE A 30 -7.90 8.75 -4.68
CA ILE A 30 -8.34 7.80 -3.66
C ILE A 30 -7.27 6.72 -3.52
N PHE A 31 -6.68 6.60 -2.35
CA PHE A 31 -5.79 5.51 -1.97
C PHE A 31 -6.53 4.56 -1.04
N SER A 32 -6.64 3.29 -1.40
CA SER A 32 -7.38 2.31 -0.59
C SER A 32 -6.52 1.12 -0.25
N ASP A 33 -6.52 0.73 1.02
CA ASP A 33 -6.17 -0.64 1.35
C ASP A 33 -7.22 -1.63 0.81
N LEU A 34 -6.83 -2.89 0.72
CA LEU A 34 -7.66 -3.99 0.24
C LEU A 34 -8.34 -4.74 1.38
N ASP A 35 -7.59 -5.49 2.18
CA ASP A 35 -8.15 -6.37 3.21
C ASP A 35 -8.81 -5.58 4.32
N GLY A 36 -10.02 -5.97 4.73
CA GLY A 36 -10.73 -5.29 5.82
C GLY A 36 -11.19 -3.86 5.49
N CYS A 37 -10.95 -3.41 4.26
CA CYS A 37 -11.24 -2.07 3.77
C CYS A 37 -12.06 -2.14 2.48
N LEU A 38 -11.44 -2.21 1.30
CA LEU A 38 -12.19 -2.30 0.05
C LEU A 38 -12.87 -3.66 -0.15
N ILE A 39 -12.28 -4.71 0.44
CA ILE A 39 -12.71 -6.10 0.36
C ILE A 39 -12.91 -6.64 1.77
N ASP A 40 -13.95 -7.45 1.94
CA ASP A 40 -14.29 -8.07 3.22
C ASP A 40 -13.34 -9.21 3.58
N HIS A 41 -13.07 -9.38 4.88
CA HIS A 41 -12.21 -10.47 5.39
C HIS A 41 -12.82 -11.87 5.19
N ASP A 42 -14.15 -11.98 5.18
CA ASP A 42 -14.86 -13.26 5.31
C ASP A 42 -15.49 -13.75 4.00
N GLY A 43 -14.97 -13.30 2.84
CA GLY A 43 -15.41 -13.79 1.54
C GLY A 43 -16.66 -13.14 0.96
N TYR A 44 -17.22 -12.11 1.62
CA TYR A 44 -18.30 -11.26 1.06
C TYR A 44 -17.84 -10.36 -0.11
N GLY A 45 -16.53 -10.34 -0.40
CA GLY A 45 -15.95 -9.69 -1.57
C GLY A 45 -16.00 -8.17 -1.46
N TYR A 46 -16.32 -7.50 -2.57
CA TYR A 46 -16.42 -6.04 -2.69
C TYR A 46 -17.84 -5.60 -3.12
N ALA A 47 -18.83 -6.47 -2.95
CA ALA A 47 -20.17 -6.26 -3.51
C ALA A 47 -20.83 -4.96 -3.02
N ALA A 48 -20.64 -4.60 -1.75
CA ALA A 48 -21.22 -3.38 -1.18
C ALA A 48 -20.61 -2.09 -1.74
N SER A 49 -19.35 -2.13 -2.19
CA SER A 49 -18.64 -0.99 -2.79
C SER A 49 -18.71 -0.96 -4.32
N ALA A 50 -19.15 -2.06 -4.96
CA ALA A 50 -19.12 -2.23 -6.42
C ALA A 50 -19.80 -1.11 -7.22
N GLN A 51 -21.01 -0.69 -6.81
CA GLN A 51 -21.71 0.39 -7.51
C GLN A 51 -20.95 1.72 -7.41
N THR A 52 -20.45 2.04 -6.22
CA THR A 52 -19.70 3.27 -5.94
C THR A 52 -18.37 3.30 -6.68
N LEU A 53 -17.68 2.15 -6.74
CA LEU A 53 -16.48 1.98 -7.55
C LEU A 53 -16.76 2.22 -9.04
N ALA A 54 -17.84 1.65 -9.57
CA ALA A 54 -18.22 1.83 -10.97
C ALA A 54 -18.50 3.30 -11.32
N GLU A 55 -19.16 4.03 -10.41
CA GLU A 55 -19.41 5.48 -10.55
C GLU A 55 -18.12 6.30 -10.52
N LEU A 56 -17.19 5.97 -9.62
CA LEU A 56 -15.97 6.76 -9.38
C LEU A 56 -14.83 6.48 -10.35
N ARG A 57 -14.60 5.22 -10.73
CA ARG A 57 -13.41 4.80 -11.50
C ARG A 57 -13.23 5.49 -12.85
N THR A 58 -14.29 6.12 -13.37
CA THR A 58 -14.26 6.88 -14.64
C THR A 58 -13.90 8.35 -14.48
N ARG A 59 -13.82 8.87 -13.24
CA ARG A 59 -13.67 10.30 -12.94
C ARG A 59 -12.63 10.60 -11.87
N VAL A 60 -12.34 9.62 -11.01
CA VAL A 60 -11.45 9.75 -9.86
C VAL A 60 -10.48 8.57 -9.89
N PRO A 61 -9.16 8.80 -9.93
CA PRO A 61 -8.19 7.71 -9.82
C PRO A 61 -8.31 7.01 -8.46
N ILE A 62 -8.63 5.72 -8.50
CA ILE A 62 -8.63 4.83 -7.35
C ILE A 62 -7.37 3.99 -7.41
N ILE A 63 -6.51 4.11 -6.40
CA ILE A 63 -5.18 3.51 -6.33
C ILE A 63 -5.20 2.51 -5.18
N LEU A 64 -4.99 1.24 -5.52
CA LEU A 64 -4.83 0.20 -4.51
C LEU A 64 -3.47 0.37 -3.82
N ASN A 65 -3.44 0.30 -2.49
CA ASN A 65 -2.23 0.40 -1.68
C ASN A 65 -2.21 -0.67 -0.59
N SER A 66 -1.59 -1.81 -0.91
CA SER A 66 -1.77 -3.05 -0.14
C SER A 66 -0.45 -3.69 0.32
N SER A 67 -0.54 -4.54 1.34
CA SER A 67 0.55 -5.46 1.78
C SER A 67 0.69 -6.68 0.87
N LYS A 68 -0.29 -6.92 0.01
CA LYS A 68 -0.35 -8.03 -0.96
C LYS A 68 0.73 -7.93 -2.04
N THR A 69 1.05 -9.06 -2.67
CA THR A 69 2.04 -9.15 -3.76
C THR A 69 1.56 -8.46 -5.03
N PHE A 70 2.46 -8.26 -5.98
CA PHE A 70 2.09 -7.80 -7.32
C PHE A 70 1.00 -8.68 -7.93
N ALA A 71 1.16 -10.01 -7.87
CA ALA A 71 0.26 -10.95 -8.52
C ALA A 71 -1.15 -10.93 -7.90
N GLU A 72 -1.23 -10.76 -6.58
CA GLU A 72 -2.50 -10.60 -5.88
C GLU A 72 -3.17 -9.26 -6.25
N VAL A 73 -2.45 -8.15 -6.24
CA VAL A 73 -3.03 -6.82 -6.56
C VAL A 73 -3.39 -6.72 -8.04
N GLU A 74 -2.63 -7.36 -8.94
CA GLU A 74 -2.94 -7.44 -10.37
C GLU A 74 -4.28 -8.14 -10.63
N GLN A 75 -4.58 -9.23 -9.92
CA GLN A 75 -5.89 -9.88 -9.98
C GLN A 75 -7.00 -8.91 -9.53
N TRP A 76 -6.81 -8.22 -8.41
CA TRP A 76 -7.81 -7.27 -7.91
C TRP A 76 -8.00 -6.07 -8.83
N GLN A 77 -6.95 -5.57 -9.50
CA GLN A 77 -7.11 -4.54 -10.54
C GLN A 77 -8.05 -5.03 -11.66
N GLN A 78 -7.94 -6.30 -12.07
CA GLN A 78 -8.81 -6.88 -13.10
C GLN A 78 -10.25 -7.04 -12.59
N GLU A 79 -10.45 -7.60 -11.39
CA GLU A 79 -11.77 -7.82 -10.80
C GLU A 79 -12.54 -6.52 -10.52
N LEU A 80 -11.83 -5.47 -10.11
CA LEU A 80 -12.39 -4.14 -9.87
C LEU A 80 -12.47 -3.30 -11.17
N ALA A 81 -11.90 -3.81 -12.27
CA ALA A 81 -11.73 -3.14 -13.56
C ALA A 81 -11.16 -1.72 -13.40
N LEU A 82 -10.00 -1.67 -12.74
CA LEU A 82 -9.18 -0.50 -12.51
C LEU A 82 -7.94 -0.55 -13.41
N ASP A 83 -7.68 0.53 -14.14
CA ASP A 83 -6.45 0.69 -14.94
C ASP A 83 -5.58 1.86 -14.45
N THR A 84 -5.58 2.05 -13.15
CA THR A 84 -4.72 3.00 -12.43
C THR A 84 -3.40 2.35 -12.02
N PRO A 85 -2.39 3.14 -11.61
CA PRO A 85 -1.27 2.61 -10.88
C PRO A 85 -1.72 1.97 -9.55
N PHE A 86 -0.94 1.03 -9.05
CA PHE A 86 -1.16 0.43 -7.74
C PHE A 86 0.16 0.25 -6.98
N ILE A 87 0.06 0.21 -5.66
CA ILE A 87 1.15 0.05 -4.71
C ILE A 87 1.01 -1.32 -4.05
N PHE A 88 2.10 -2.09 -4.05
CA PHE A 88 2.11 -3.45 -3.54
C PHE A 88 3.25 -3.66 -2.52
N GLU A 89 3.13 -4.74 -1.74
CA GLU A 89 4.05 -5.10 -0.67
C GLU A 89 4.37 -3.95 0.30
N ASN A 90 3.34 -3.32 0.87
CA ASN A 90 3.44 -2.26 1.88
C ASN A 90 4.21 -1.01 1.42
N GLY A 91 4.18 -0.69 0.13
CA GLY A 91 4.87 0.48 -0.40
C GLY A 91 6.26 0.20 -0.94
N SER A 92 6.67 -1.07 -1.02
CA SER A 92 7.95 -1.45 -1.62
C SER A 92 8.08 -1.15 -3.10
N ALA A 93 6.96 -1.07 -3.83
CA ALA A 93 6.99 -0.72 -5.25
C ALA A 93 5.65 -0.17 -5.74
N ILE A 94 5.72 0.50 -6.89
CA ILE A 94 4.57 1.06 -7.60
C ILE A 94 4.54 0.46 -9.01
N ALA A 95 3.41 -0.12 -9.39
CA ALA A 95 3.17 -0.64 -10.73
C ALA A 95 2.25 0.30 -11.51
N PHE A 96 2.60 0.56 -12.77
CA PHE A 96 1.93 1.49 -13.67
C PHE A 96 1.40 0.75 -14.91
N PRO A 97 0.24 1.15 -15.46
CA PRO A 97 -0.18 0.72 -16.79
C PRO A 97 0.87 1.03 -17.87
N LEU A 98 0.96 0.18 -18.90
CA LEU A 98 1.94 0.37 -19.99
C LEU A 98 1.78 1.70 -20.73
N HIS A 99 0.55 2.21 -20.82
CA HIS A 99 0.23 3.47 -21.49
C HIS A 99 0.76 4.73 -20.76
N TRP A 100 1.41 4.56 -19.61
CA TRP A 100 2.10 5.65 -18.89
C TRP A 100 3.50 5.95 -19.42
N SER A 101 4.07 5.09 -20.27
CA SER A 101 5.30 5.42 -20.98
C SER A 101 5.05 6.53 -22.00
N PRO A 102 5.92 7.56 -22.13
CA PRO A 102 7.26 7.71 -21.53
C PRO A 102 7.30 8.62 -20.29
N SER A 103 6.17 8.89 -19.62
CA SER A 103 6.10 9.81 -18.47
C SER A 103 6.78 9.30 -17.19
N LEU A 104 7.34 8.09 -17.21
CA LEU A 104 8.00 7.46 -16.06
C LEU A 104 9.52 7.69 -16.09
N PRO A 105 10.18 7.72 -14.91
CA PRO A 105 11.63 7.83 -14.83
C PRO A 105 12.34 6.60 -15.42
N ALA A 106 13.62 6.76 -15.77
CA ALA A 106 14.45 5.70 -16.33
C ALA A 106 14.68 4.49 -15.38
N SER A 107 14.37 4.64 -14.09
CA SER A 107 14.39 3.55 -13.12
C SER A 107 13.19 2.61 -13.25
N ALA A 108 12.15 2.99 -14.01
CA ALA A 108 11.02 2.11 -14.28
C ALA A 108 11.45 0.96 -15.21
N TYR A 109 11.04 -0.27 -14.88
CA TYR A 109 11.35 -1.46 -15.65
C TYR A 109 10.09 -2.27 -15.96
N PRO A 110 10.04 -3.02 -17.07
CA PRO A 110 8.89 -3.87 -17.37
C PRO A 110 8.84 -5.07 -16.41
N TYR A 111 7.64 -5.35 -15.88
CA TYR A 111 7.37 -6.55 -15.12
C TYR A 111 5.95 -7.02 -15.44
N ARG A 112 5.83 -8.21 -16.05
CA ARG A 112 4.59 -8.71 -16.65
C ARG A 112 3.98 -7.65 -17.59
N ASN A 113 2.71 -7.31 -17.43
CA ASN A 113 1.98 -6.35 -18.26
C ASN A 113 1.96 -4.93 -17.66
N ARG A 114 2.98 -4.58 -16.85
CA ARG A 114 3.09 -3.28 -16.17
C ARG A 114 4.52 -2.74 -16.25
N LEU A 115 4.67 -1.46 -15.95
CA LEU A 115 5.96 -0.81 -15.66
C LEU A 115 6.06 -0.65 -14.14
N VAL A 116 7.18 -1.03 -13.54
CA VAL A 116 7.37 -1.03 -12.08
C VAL A 116 8.50 -0.08 -11.69
N ILE A 117 8.29 0.67 -10.61
CA ILE A 117 9.32 1.41 -9.89
C ILE A 117 9.46 0.81 -8.50
N SER A 118 10.66 0.31 -8.18
CA SER A 118 11.00 -0.17 -6.84
C SER A 118 11.38 0.99 -5.92
N LEU A 119 10.86 0.97 -4.71
CA LEU A 119 11.23 1.85 -3.60
C LEU A 119 12.03 1.10 -2.52
N ALA A 120 12.01 -0.23 -2.57
CA ALA A 120 12.77 -1.15 -1.72
C ALA A 120 13.78 -1.97 -2.52
N GLY A 121 14.76 -2.53 -1.81
CA GLY A 121 15.68 -3.55 -2.31
C GLY A 121 15.01 -4.90 -2.55
N PRO A 122 15.59 -5.75 -3.40
CA PRO A 122 15.00 -7.03 -3.78
C PRO A 122 14.99 -8.03 -2.61
N ARG A 123 13.98 -8.90 -2.57
CA ARG A 123 13.74 -9.90 -1.50
C ARG A 123 14.93 -10.84 -1.26
N GLU A 124 15.79 -11.07 -2.24
CA GLU A 124 16.96 -11.91 -2.06
C GLU A 124 17.93 -11.35 -1.01
N LEU A 125 18.02 -10.02 -0.87
CA LEU A 125 18.89 -9.37 0.12
C LEU A 125 18.40 -9.62 1.54
N LEU A 126 17.09 -9.45 1.78
CA LEU A 126 16.52 -9.72 3.11
C LEU A 126 16.56 -11.23 3.41
N LEU A 127 16.34 -12.12 2.43
CA LEU A 127 16.42 -13.57 2.64
C LEU A 127 17.83 -14.01 3.04
N HIS A 128 18.86 -13.40 2.45
CA HIS A 128 20.25 -13.66 2.85
C HIS A 128 20.50 -13.24 4.31
N ARG A 129 19.93 -12.12 4.77
CA ARG A 129 20.01 -11.72 6.19
C ARG A 129 19.24 -12.65 7.10
N LEU A 130 18.03 -13.06 6.73
CA LEU A 130 17.24 -14.03 7.48
C LEU A 130 17.96 -15.36 7.63
N SER A 131 18.60 -15.86 6.58
CA SER A 131 19.39 -17.09 6.66
C SER A 131 20.53 -17.01 7.68
N ALA A 132 21.14 -15.85 7.85
CA ALA A 132 22.21 -15.65 8.85
C ALA A 132 21.66 -15.68 10.29
N LEU A 133 20.40 -15.28 10.49
CA LEU A 133 19.73 -15.24 11.79
C LEU A 133 19.00 -16.55 12.13
N ALA A 134 18.87 -17.48 11.19
CA ALA A 134 18.10 -18.72 11.36
C ALA A 134 18.67 -19.68 12.42
N ASN A 135 19.93 -19.50 12.85
CA ASN A 135 20.52 -20.28 13.95
C ASN A 135 20.19 -19.70 15.34
N ASP A 136 19.89 -18.42 15.41
CA ASP A 136 19.68 -17.69 16.66
C ASP A 136 18.18 -17.54 16.99
N TYR A 137 17.31 -17.65 15.99
CA TYR A 137 15.87 -17.44 16.11
C TYR A 137 15.07 -18.50 15.37
N ARG A 138 13.88 -18.82 15.89
CA ARG A 138 12.93 -19.77 15.30
C ARG A 138 11.80 -19.04 14.59
N PHE A 139 11.80 -19.18 13.28
CA PHE A 139 10.75 -18.68 12.41
C PHE A 139 10.64 -19.54 11.14
N GLN A 140 9.49 -19.47 10.48
CA GLN A 140 9.30 -20.06 9.16
C GLN A 140 8.80 -18.98 8.20
N GLY A 141 9.57 -18.70 7.14
CA GLY A 141 9.18 -17.74 6.11
C GLY A 141 8.35 -18.36 4.99
N PHE A 142 7.54 -17.55 4.31
CA PHE A 142 6.82 -17.95 3.10
C PHE A 142 7.75 -18.52 2.01
N TYR A 143 9.00 -18.07 1.95
CA TYR A 143 10.04 -18.61 1.06
C TYR A 143 10.31 -20.10 1.31
N ASN A 144 10.27 -20.54 2.58
CA ASN A 144 10.55 -21.93 2.98
C ASN A 144 9.29 -22.80 3.10
N MET A 145 8.11 -22.20 3.16
CA MET A 145 6.86 -22.97 3.18
C MET A 145 6.58 -23.59 1.81
N SER A 146 5.82 -24.66 1.77
CA SER A 146 5.08 -25.15 0.60
C SER A 146 3.85 -24.25 0.34
N VAL A 147 3.09 -24.53 -0.73
CA VAL A 147 1.80 -23.84 -0.95
C VAL A 147 0.78 -24.34 0.08
N GLU A 148 0.80 -25.64 0.37
CA GLU A 148 -0.08 -26.32 1.31
C GLU A 148 0.09 -25.81 2.74
N GLU A 149 1.33 -25.56 3.16
CA GLU A 149 1.61 -24.90 4.46
C GLU A 149 1.07 -23.48 4.49
N VAL A 150 1.23 -22.69 3.41
CA VAL A 150 0.66 -21.34 3.34
C VAL A 150 -0.87 -21.40 3.41
N VAL A 151 -1.51 -22.31 2.69
CA VAL A 151 -2.97 -22.56 2.78
C VAL A 151 -3.37 -22.86 4.22
N SER A 152 -2.70 -23.82 4.87
CA SER A 152 -2.96 -24.19 6.27
C SER A 152 -2.82 -23.00 7.22
N HIS A 153 -1.78 -22.19 7.03
CA HIS A 153 -1.50 -21.03 7.88
C HIS A 153 -2.25 -19.76 7.50
N THR A 154 -3.02 -19.70 6.42
CA THR A 154 -3.72 -18.46 6.01
C THR A 154 -5.22 -18.66 5.84
N GLY A 155 -5.67 -19.88 5.54
CA GLY A 155 -7.03 -20.16 5.10
C GLY A 155 -7.31 -19.76 3.65
N LEU A 156 -6.30 -19.32 2.90
CA LEU A 156 -6.43 -19.01 1.47
C LEU A 156 -6.66 -20.29 0.66
N ASP A 157 -7.32 -20.16 -0.49
CA ASP A 157 -7.31 -21.21 -1.51
C ASP A 157 -5.89 -21.38 -2.10
N THR A 158 -5.66 -22.52 -2.77
CA THR A 158 -4.36 -22.88 -3.33
C THR A 158 -3.79 -21.83 -4.30
N GLU A 159 -4.62 -21.22 -5.15
CA GLU A 159 -4.14 -20.24 -6.13
C GLU A 159 -3.82 -18.90 -5.45
N SER A 160 -4.65 -18.48 -4.49
CA SER A 160 -4.39 -17.31 -3.66
C SER A 160 -3.10 -17.48 -2.84
N ALA A 161 -2.87 -18.66 -2.28
CA ALA A 161 -1.62 -18.99 -1.59
C ALA A 161 -0.40 -18.95 -2.52
N ARG A 162 -0.52 -19.40 -3.77
CA ARG A 162 0.56 -19.26 -4.77
C ARG A 162 0.88 -17.79 -5.02
N ARG A 163 -0.12 -16.96 -5.31
CA ARG A 163 0.09 -15.51 -5.54
C ARG A 163 0.68 -14.81 -4.30
N ALA A 164 0.25 -15.18 -3.10
CA ALA A 164 0.78 -14.61 -1.86
C ALA A 164 2.28 -14.93 -1.63
N LYS A 165 2.79 -16.04 -2.20
CA LYS A 165 4.20 -16.43 -2.15
C LYS A 165 5.08 -15.73 -3.19
N GLU A 166 4.49 -15.16 -4.25
CA GLU A 166 5.17 -14.42 -5.32
C GLU A 166 5.62 -13.03 -4.86
N ARG A 167 6.36 -12.98 -3.76
CA ARG A 167 6.87 -11.73 -3.17
C ARG A 167 8.20 -11.34 -3.79
N LEU A 168 8.36 -10.04 -4.03
CA LEU A 168 9.51 -9.41 -4.65
C LEU A 168 10.35 -8.58 -3.69
N PHE A 169 9.77 -8.10 -2.57
CA PHE A 169 10.43 -7.12 -1.70
C PHE A 169 10.31 -7.41 -0.20
N THR A 170 9.40 -8.28 0.21
CA THR A 170 9.05 -8.49 1.62
C THR A 170 8.92 -9.98 1.95
N GLU A 171 9.12 -10.32 3.23
CA GLU A 171 9.01 -11.71 3.72
C GLU A 171 8.10 -11.81 4.95
N PRO A 172 6.92 -12.43 4.84
CA PRO A 172 6.12 -12.86 5.96
C PRO A 172 6.78 -14.04 6.67
N LEU A 173 6.91 -13.93 7.98
CA LEU A 173 7.42 -14.96 8.87
C LEU A 173 6.33 -15.39 9.84
N LEU A 174 6.14 -16.70 9.95
CA LEU A 174 5.52 -17.30 11.11
C LEU A 174 6.57 -17.31 12.22
N TRP A 175 6.41 -16.42 13.19
CA TRP A 175 7.30 -16.33 14.34
C TRP A 175 7.02 -17.46 15.34
N GLN A 176 8.06 -18.14 15.80
CA GLN A 176 7.95 -19.34 16.65
C GLN A 176 8.72 -19.20 17.98
N ASP A 177 9.28 -18.02 18.25
CA ASP A 177 9.91 -17.67 19.53
C ASP A 177 9.06 -16.71 20.38
N GLY A 178 9.58 -16.31 21.53
CA GLY A 178 8.95 -15.35 22.42
C GLY A 178 9.03 -13.89 21.93
N GLU A 179 8.33 -13.01 22.64
CA GLU A 179 8.27 -11.57 22.35
C GLU A 179 9.60 -10.85 22.56
N GLU A 180 10.38 -11.28 23.56
CA GLU A 180 11.72 -10.73 23.82
C GLU A 180 12.67 -11.03 22.65
N GLN A 181 12.63 -12.26 22.14
CA GLN A 181 13.40 -12.65 20.96
C GLN A 181 12.94 -11.90 19.71
N LEU A 182 11.64 -11.62 19.57
CA LEU A 182 11.13 -10.82 18.47
C LEU A 182 11.66 -9.37 18.53
N LEU A 183 11.78 -8.80 19.72
CA LEU A 183 12.35 -7.47 19.91
C LEU A 183 13.84 -7.46 19.54
N ASP A 184 14.61 -8.44 20.02
CA ASP A 184 16.04 -8.56 19.72
C ASP A 184 16.28 -8.81 18.22
N PHE A 185 15.49 -9.70 17.61
CA PHE A 185 15.48 -9.96 16.17
C PHE A 185 15.17 -8.69 15.37
N SER A 186 14.18 -7.91 15.82
CA SER A 186 13.85 -6.64 15.18
C SER A 186 14.99 -5.64 15.27
N GLN A 187 15.73 -5.58 16.39
CA GLN A 187 16.88 -4.69 16.53
C GLN A 187 18.06 -5.13 15.64
N ALA A 188 18.30 -6.44 15.53
CA ALA A 188 19.32 -6.98 14.64
C ALA A 188 19.06 -6.61 13.17
N LEU A 189 17.80 -6.72 12.72
CA LEU A 189 17.40 -6.31 11.37
C LEU A 189 17.40 -4.78 11.18
N ASP A 190 17.05 -4.01 12.22
CA ASP A 190 17.05 -2.54 12.19
C ASP A 190 18.44 -1.97 11.85
N ALA A 191 19.50 -2.61 12.37
CA ALA A 191 20.90 -2.26 12.09
C ALA A 191 21.30 -2.46 10.61
N ASP A 192 20.61 -3.36 9.89
CA ASP A 192 20.81 -3.62 8.46
C ASP A 192 19.89 -2.77 7.57
N GLY A 193 19.14 -1.81 8.14
CA GLY A 193 18.21 -0.96 7.40
C GLY A 193 16.87 -1.63 7.07
N LEU A 194 16.61 -2.82 7.63
CA LEU A 194 15.34 -3.52 7.53
C LEU A 194 14.42 -3.14 8.70
N CYS A 195 13.15 -3.45 8.60
CA CYS A 195 12.20 -3.32 9.70
C CYS A 195 11.31 -4.56 9.80
N VAL A 196 10.86 -4.82 11.03
CA VAL A 196 9.90 -5.87 11.33
C VAL A 196 8.57 -5.22 11.64
N GLN A 197 7.56 -5.59 10.87
CA GLN A 197 6.20 -5.14 11.08
C GLN A 197 5.30 -6.28 11.52
N ARG A 198 4.70 -6.15 12.70
CA ARG A 198 3.74 -7.14 13.20
C ARG A 198 2.39 -6.96 12.51
N GLY A 199 1.97 -7.97 11.76
CA GLY A 199 0.60 -8.13 11.27
C GLY A 199 -0.26 -8.89 12.28
N GLY A 200 -1.37 -9.47 11.81
CA GLY A 200 -2.19 -10.36 12.63
C GLY A 200 -1.43 -11.65 12.98
N ARG A 201 -1.37 -12.59 12.04
CA ARG A 201 -0.74 -13.90 12.24
C ARG A 201 0.76 -13.92 11.95
N PHE A 202 1.23 -13.06 11.06
CA PHE A 202 2.61 -13.04 10.59
C PHE A 202 3.30 -11.75 11.02
N VAL A 203 4.62 -11.83 11.20
CA VAL A 203 5.49 -10.65 11.16
C VAL A 203 6.05 -10.51 9.76
N HIS A 204 6.25 -9.29 9.30
CA HIS A 204 6.75 -8.99 7.96
C HIS A 204 8.11 -8.34 8.07
N VAL A 205 9.10 -8.90 7.37
CA VAL A 205 10.42 -8.30 7.21
C VAL A 205 10.49 -7.59 5.87
N MET A 206 10.90 -6.33 5.89
CA MET A 206 10.90 -5.45 4.72
C MET A 206 11.91 -4.32 4.89
N ASP A 207 12.22 -3.61 3.82
CA ASP A 207 12.95 -2.34 3.90
C ASP A 207 12.14 -1.27 4.65
N ARG A 208 12.81 -0.20 5.09
CA ARG A 208 12.19 0.99 5.70
C ARG A 208 11.43 1.87 4.68
N VAL A 209 10.49 1.26 4.00
CA VAL A 209 9.48 1.89 3.15
C VAL A 209 8.11 1.71 3.78
N ASP A 210 7.14 2.53 3.41
CA ASP A 210 5.76 2.33 3.84
C ASP A 210 4.76 2.83 2.79
N LYS A 211 3.50 2.49 3.02
CA LYS A 211 2.37 2.91 2.18
C LYS A 211 2.28 4.42 1.99
N ALA A 212 2.70 5.23 2.97
CA ALA A 212 2.65 6.69 2.89
C ALA A 212 3.74 7.24 1.96
N MET A 213 4.96 6.69 2.04
CA MET A 213 6.06 7.05 1.14
C MET A 213 5.71 6.74 -0.32
N ALA A 214 5.14 5.56 -0.58
CA ALA A 214 4.69 5.18 -1.92
C ALA A 214 3.51 6.05 -2.41
N MET A 215 2.53 6.31 -1.54
CA MET A 215 1.41 7.23 -1.82
C MET A 215 1.93 8.62 -2.22
N ARG A 216 2.87 9.18 -1.45
CA ARG A 216 3.42 10.52 -1.73
C ARG A 216 4.25 10.54 -3.01
N THR A 217 5.04 9.51 -3.26
CA THR A 217 5.81 9.35 -4.50
C THR A 217 4.87 9.35 -5.71
N LEU A 218 3.82 8.52 -5.67
CA LEU A 218 2.84 8.44 -6.75
C LEU A 218 2.06 9.74 -6.94
N GLN A 219 1.66 10.40 -5.83
CA GLN A 219 1.01 11.70 -5.90
C GLN A 219 1.88 12.72 -6.64
N ILE A 220 3.16 12.84 -6.29
CA ILE A 220 4.08 13.79 -6.94
C ILE A 220 4.20 13.48 -8.44
N MET A 221 4.29 12.21 -8.81
CA MET A 221 4.37 11.81 -10.22
C MET A 221 3.11 12.17 -11.01
N LEU A 222 1.93 11.97 -10.42
CA LEU A 222 0.65 12.37 -11.00
C LEU A 222 0.53 13.89 -11.12
N GLU A 223 0.84 14.63 -10.05
CA GLU A 223 0.82 16.11 -10.05
C GLU A 223 1.74 16.69 -11.14
N GLN A 224 2.91 16.10 -11.34
CA GLN A 224 3.85 16.50 -12.40
C GLN A 224 3.36 16.15 -13.80
N ARG A 225 2.81 14.95 -13.99
CA ARG A 225 2.29 14.48 -15.28
C ARG A 225 1.11 15.35 -15.73
N ASP A 226 0.17 15.58 -14.82
CA ASP A 226 -1.12 16.19 -15.12
C ASP A 226 -1.11 17.71 -14.89
N ASN A 227 0.02 18.26 -14.42
CA ASN A 227 0.23 19.67 -14.10
C ASN A 227 -0.89 20.24 -13.21
N THR A 228 -1.26 19.47 -12.18
CA THR A 228 -2.35 19.79 -11.26
C THR A 228 -1.96 19.45 -9.83
N CYS A 229 -2.65 20.01 -8.85
CA CYS A 229 -2.49 19.66 -7.44
C CYS A 229 -3.65 18.77 -7.00
N TYR A 230 -3.34 17.59 -6.48
CA TYR A 230 -4.34 16.65 -6.02
C TYR A 230 -4.62 16.79 -4.52
N GLN A 231 -5.83 16.44 -4.12
CA GLN A 231 -6.19 16.14 -2.74
C GLN A 231 -6.13 14.63 -2.53
N THR A 232 -5.48 14.16 -1.46
CA THR A 232 -5.42 12.73 -1.14
C THR A 232 -6.51 12.31 -0.17
N LEU A 233 -7.25 11.27 -0.54
CA LEU A 233 -8.19 10.58 0.32
C LEU A 233 -7.68 9.17 0.54
N ALA A 234 -7.36 8.80 1.78
CA ALA A 234 -6.85 7.47 2.12
C ALA A 234 -7.87 6.68 2.94
N LEU A 235 -8.07 5.40 2.60
CA LEU A 235 -8.91 4.46 3.34
C LEU A 235 -8.09 3.26 3.82
N GLY A 236 -8.27 2.86 5.07
CA GLY A 236 -7.63 1.70 5.68
C GLY A 236 -8.21 1.38 7.05
N ASP A 237 -7.90 0.19 7.58
CA ASP A 237 -8.45 -0.30 8.84
C ASP A 237 -7.35 -0.64 9.86
N SER A 238 -6.12 -0.90 9.41
CA SER A 238 -5.12 -1.60 10.22
C SER A 238 -3.82 -0.81 10.44
N GLY A 239 -2.90 -1.41 11.20
CA GLY A 239 -1.70 -0.74 11.67
C GLY A 239 -0.75 -0.29 10.56
N ASN A 240 -0.69 -1.02 9.44
CA ASN A 240 0.14 -0.68 8.27
C ASN A 240 -0.38 0.54 7.51
N ASP A 241 -1.67 0.85 7.62
CA ASP A 241 -2.29 2.01 6.97
C ASP A 241 -2.08 3.30 7.75
N ARG A 242 -1.73 3.20 9.03
CA ARG A 242 -1.59 4.35 9.94
C ARG A 242 -0.82 5.49 9.31
N ARG A 243 0.38 5.25 8.79
CA ARG A 243 1.20 6.32 8.22
C ARG A 243 0.56 6.93 6.97
N MET A 244 -0.08 6.12 6.13
CA MET A 244 -0.80 6.59 4.95
C MET A 244 -1.96 7.50 5.36
N LEU A 245 -2.78 7.04 6.31
CA LEU A 245 -3.92 7.78 6.85
C LEU A 245 -3.51 9.08 7.54
N GLU A 246 -2.44 9.08 8.34
CA GLU A 246 -1.91 10.30 8.98
C GLU A 246 -1.41 11.32 7.95
N SER A 247 -0.92 10.87 6.79
CA SER A 247 -0.31 11.73 5.77
C SER A 247 -1.31 12.26 4.72
N ALA A 248 -2.50 11.66 4.62
CA ALA A 248 -3.50 12.05 3.62
C ALA A 248 -4.24 13.35 4.01
N ASP A 249 -4.74 14.10 3.03
CA ASP A 249 -5.59 15.27 3.31
C ASP A 249 -6.88 14.84 4.05
N ILE A 250 -7.52 13.77 3.57
CA ILE A 250 -8.71 13.15 4.18
C ILE A 250 -8.38 11.69 4.53
N ALA A 251 -8.58 11.31 5.79
CA ALA A 251 -8.42 9.94 6.27
C ALA A 251 -9.78 9.31 6.58
N CYS A 252 -10.00 8.12 6.05
CA CYS A 252 -11.16 7.29 6.27
C CYS A 252 -10.72 6.01 6.99
N VAL A 253 -11.07 5.88 8.26
CA VAL A 253 -10.75 4.70 9.06
C VAL A 253 -11.93 3.76 9.03
N VAL A 254 -11.76 2.63 8.36
CA VAL A 254 -12.78 1.57 8.31
C VAL A 254 -12.78 0.81 9.63
N ARG A 255 -13.97 0.50 10.14
CA ARG A 255 -14.17 -0.24 11.39
C ARG A 255 -13.66 -1.67 11.23
N LYS A 256 -12.95 -2.17 12.24
CA LYS A 256 -12.52 -3.57 12.29
C LYS A 256 -13.66 -4.50 12.69
N PRO A 257 -13.59 -5.80 12.35
CA PRO A 257 -14.53 -6.81 12.87
C PRO A 257 -14.57 -6.90 14.40
N SER A 258 -13.44 -6.62 15.07
CA SER A 258 -13.37 -6.54 16.55
C SER A 258 -14.24 -5.42 17.13
N GLY A 259 -14.66 -4.48 16.29
CA GLY A 259 -15.49 -3.35 16.61
C GLY A 259 -14.75 -2.07 16.96
N GLU A 260 -13.42 -2.11 16.96
CA GLU A 260 -12.55 -0.96 17.17
C GLU A 260 -12.16 -0.29 15.85
N HIS A 261 -11.69 0.95 15.96
CA HIS A 261 -11.03 1.67 14.87
C HIS A 261 -9.54 1.81 15.13
N LEU A 262 -8.75 1.90 14.07
CA LEU A 262 -7.39 2.40 14.16
C LEU A 262 -7.40 3.85 14.69
N LYS A 263 -6.86 4.07 15.88
CA LYS A 263 -6.76 5.41 16.46
C LYS A 263 -5.68 6.21 15.74
N LEU A 264 -6.00 7.35 15.13
CA LEU A 264 -5.00 8.28 14.59
C LEU A 264 -4.58 9.33 15.64
N LYS A 265 -3.44 9.99 15.44
CA LYS A 265 -2.91 11.07 16.28
C LYS A 265 -3.63 12.40 16.04
N ARG A 266 -4.20 12.58 14.84
CA ARG A 266 -5.01 13.74 14.46
C ARG A 266 -6.50 13.43 14.46
N SER A 267 -7.32 14.46 14.60
CA SER A 267 -8.78 14.41 14.44
C SER A 267 -9.29 15.19 13.23
N GLN A 268 -8.53 16.19 12.77
CA GLN A 268 -8.90 17.02 11.62
C GLN A 268 -8.88 16.21 10.34
N GLY A 269 -9.95 16.26 9.54
CA GLY A 269 -10.08 15.52 8.28
C GLY A 269 -10.09 14.00 8.45
N VAL A 270 -10.51 13.49 9.60
CA VAL A 270 -10.61 12.05 9.88
C VAL A 270 -12.08 11.65 10.00
N HIS A 271 -12.45 10.60 9.28
CA HIS A 271 -13.78 10.04 9.21
C HIS A 271 -13.72 8.56 9.61
N TYR A 272 -14.72 8.09 10.34
CA TYR A 272 -14.79 6.72 10.85
C TYR A 272 -16.07 6.07 10.37
N SER A 273 -15.99 4.88 9.78
CA SER A 273 -17.20 4.14 9.39
C SER A 273 -17.89 3.53 10.61
N THR A 274 -19.21 3.33 10.53
CA THR A 274 -19.92 2.47 11.49
C THR A 274 -19.90 1.01 11.04
N GLU A 275 -19.80 0.78 9.73
CA GLU A 275 -19.72 -0.54 9.11
C GLU A 275 -18.26 -1.03 8.93
N ILE A 276 -18.10 -2.34 8.75
CA ILE A 276 -16.80 -2.99 8.50
C ILE A 276 -16.58 -3.18 6.99
N GLY A 277 -15.32 -3.41 6.58
CA GLY A 277 -14.98 -3.86 5.23
C GLY A 277 -15.59 -3.00 4.11
N SER A 278 -16.05 -3.67 3.05
CA SER A 278 -16.55 -3.05 1.82
C SER A 278 -17.79 -2.16 2.08
N CYS A 279 -18.61 -2.50 3.09
CA CYS A 279 -19.72 -1.67 3.56
C CYS A 279 -19.22 -0.36 4.20
N GLY A 280 -18.22 -0.44 5.07
CA GLY A 280 -17.60 0.73 5.72
C GLY A 280 -16.89 1.64 4.74
N TRP A 281 -16.18 1.04 3.77
CA TRP A 281 -15.60 1.78 2.64
C TRP A 281 -16.67 2.52 1.85
N ASN A 282 -17.75 1.82 1.47
CA ASN A 282 -18.84 2.39 0.69
C ASN A 282 -19.54 3.53 1.44
N GLN A 283 -19.83 3.34 2.73
CA GLN A 283 -20.42 4.36 3.59
C GLN A 283 -19.60 5.66 3.55
N LEU A 284 -18.31 5.57 3.88
CA LEU A 284 -17.44 6.74 3.98
C LEU A 284 -17.31 7.46 2.64
N VAL A 285 -17.11 6.72 1.56
CA VAL A 285 -16.97 7.31 0.23
C VAL A 285 -18.26 8.00 -0.20
N ARG A 286 -19.43 7.39 0.01
CA ARG A 286 -20.73 8.00 -0.29
C ARG A 286 -21.00 9.26 0.52
N GLU A 287 -20.70 9.24 1.82
CA GLU A 287 -20.82 10.42 2.69
C GLU A 287 -19.94 11.58 2.20
N LEU A 288 -18.69 11.30 1.82
CA LEU A 288 -17.76 12.30 1.31
C LEU A 288 -18.15 12.82 -0.09
N MET A 289 -18.70 11.96 -0.96
CA MET A 289 -19.30 12.39 -2.24
C MET A 289 -20.46 13.36 -1.99
N ALA A 290 -21.36 13.05 -1.05
CA ALA A 290 -22.51 13.90 -0.72
C ALA A 290 -22.09 15.27 -0.12
N GLN A 291 -20.94 15.31 0.58
CA GLN A 291 -20.35 16.54 1.11
C GLN A 291 -19.55 17.35 0.07
N GLY A 292 -19.39 16.86 -1.16
CA GLY A 292 -18.59 17.51 -2.19
C GLY A 292 -17.07 17.48 -1.90
N LEU A 293 -16.62 16.51 -1.11
CA LEU A 293 -15.20 16.34 -0.75
C LEU A 293 -14.45 15.41 -1.70
N ILE A 294 -15.15 14.74 -2.61
CA ILE A 294 -14.56 13.95 -3.69
C ILE A 294 -14.84 14.64 -5.02
N ASN A 295 -13.78 15.10 -5.67
CA ASN A 295 -13.84 15.87 -6.91
C ASN A 295 -13.14 15.09 -8.02
N GLY A 296 -13.83 14.90 -9.15
CA GLY A 296 -13.24 14.29 -10.33
C GLY A 296 -12.19 15.18 -11.01
N GLU A 297 -11.39 14.57 -11.88
CA GLU A 297 -10.52 15.33 -12.78
C GLU A 297 -11.38 16.26 -13.64
N ARG A 298 -11.03 17.55 -13.67
CA ARG A 298 -11.66 18.46 -14.63
C ARG A 298 -11.07 18.12 -15.98
N ASN A 299 -11.89 17.58 -16.88
CA ASN A 299 -11.50 17.45 -18.28
C ASN A 299 -11.09 18.84 -18.79
N HIS A 300 -9.79 19.05 -18.96
CA HIS A 300 -9.27 20.13 -19.78
C HIS A 300 -9.52 19.73 -21.24
N GLY A 301 -10.76 19.95 -21.69
CA GLY A 301 -11.08 20.01 -23.12
C GLY A 301 -10.46 21.24 -23.76
#